data_AF-A0A067XP45-F1
#
_entry.id   AF-A0A067XP45-F1
#
_cell.length_a   1.000
_cell.length_b   1.000
_cell.length_c   1.000
_cell.angle_alpha   90.00
_cell.angle_beta   90.00
_cell.angle_gamma   90.00
#
_symmetry.space_group_name_H-M   'P 1'
#
loop_
_entity.id
_entity.type
_entity.pdbx_description
1 polymer ?
#
loop_
_entity_poly.entity_id
_entity_poly.type
_entity_poly.pdbx_seq_one_letter_code
_entity_poly.pdbx_strand_id
1 'polypeptide(L)'
;VIARILPEEDMPYLPDGTPVEIVLNPLGVPSRMNVGQILETHLGWAAHALGLYFATPVFDGATEVEIKKWLDEAGMPKSGKTELFDGMTGGKFEQDVTVGYIYMLKLSHLVDDKIHARSVGPYSLITQQPLGGKAQFGGQRFGE
;
A
#
# COMPACT_ATOMS: atom_id res chain seq x y z
N VAL A 1 -5.57 -3.67 -3.22
CA VAL A 1 -5.71 -3.99 -4.65
C VAL A 1 -4.90 -2.98 -5.41
N ILE A 2 -4.10 -3.41 -6.38
CA ILE A 2 -3.32 -2.50 -7.23
C ILE A 2 -4.27 -1.90 -8.27
N ALA A 3 -4.36 -0.57 -8.32
CA ALA A 3 -5.26 0.12 -9.24
C ALA A 3 -4.57 0.47 -10.57
N ARG A 4 -3.29 0.85 -10.51
CA ARG A 4 -2.46 1.22 -11.65
C ARG A 4 -1.01 0.88 -11.34
N ILE A 5 -0.28 0.46 -12.37
CA ILE A 5 1.18 0.34 -12.35
C ILE A 5 1.69 1.47 -13.24
N LEU A 6 2.58 2.29 -12.70
CA LEU A 6 3.21 3.39 -13.42
C LEU A 6 4.66 3.01 -13.74
N PRO A 7 5.23 3.53 -14.84
CA PRO A 7 6.67 3.45 -15.07
C PRO A 7 7.41 4.34 -14.06
N GLU A 8 8.70 4.09 -13.86
CA GLU A 8 9.51 4.76 -12.83
C GLU A 8 9.61 6.27 -13.05
N GLU A 9 9.69 6.70 -14.31
CA GLU A 9 9.76 8.11 -14.72
C GLU A 9 8.50 8.92 -14.38
N ASP A 10 7.33 8.28 -14.27
CA ASP A 10 6.06 8.93 -13.93
C ASP A 10 5.85 8.99 -12.42
N MET A 11 6.65 8.27 -11.62
CA MET A 11 6.49 8.23 -10.18
C MET A 11 7.00 9.54 -9.55
N PRO A 12 6.30 10.05 -8.53
CA PRO A 12 6.83 11.14 -7.73
C PRO A 12 8.19 10.80 -7.13
N TYR A 13 9.08 11.78 -7.08
CA TYR A 13 10.46 11.59 -6.63
C TYR A 13 10.86 12.55 -5.52
N LEU A 14 11.83 12.11 -4.73
CA LEU A 14 12.46 12.86 -3.64
C LEU A 14 13.49 13.87 -4.19
N PRO A 15 13.94 14.85 -3.38
CA PRO A 15 14.92 15.84 -3.83
C PRO A 15 16.27 15.26 -4.28
N ASP A 16 16.59 14.03 -3.85
CA ASP A 16 17.77 13.28 -4.27
C ASP A 16 17.58 12.56 -5.62
N GLY A 17 16.40 12.64 -6.22
CA GLY A 17 16.02 11.99 -7.48
C GLY A 17 15.42 10.60 -7.31
N THR A 18 15.34 10.06 -6.08
CA THR A 18 14.82 8.71 -5.84
C THR A 18 13.30 8.69 -6.01
N PRO A 19 12.74 7.87 -6.93
CA PRO A 19 11.30 7.73 -7.09
C PRO A 19 10.68 6.91 -5.95
N VAL A 20 9.45 7.22 -5.58
CA VAL A 20 8.69 6.41 -4.61
C VAL A 20 8.16 5.13 -5.28
N GLU A 21 8.03 4.05 -4.50
CA GLU A 21 7.59 2.75 -5.05
C GLU A 21 6.08 2.54 -4.95
N ILE A 22 5.45 3.03 -3.88
CA ILE A 22 4.02 2.82 -3.58
C ILE A 22 3.40 4.12 -3.08
N VAL A 23 2.26 4.50 -3.68
CA VAL A 23 1.45 5.64 -3.23
C VAL A 23 0.21 5.13 -2.53
N LEU A 24 0.01 5.56 -1.27
CA LEU A 24 -1.15 5.19 -0.46
C LEU A 24 -2.13 6.36 -0.35
N ASN A 25 -3.43 6.05 -0.32
CA ASN A 25 -4.46 7.07 -0.12
C ASN A 25 -4.47 7.54 1.35
N PRO A 26 -4.27 8.85 1.64
CA PRO A 26 -4.20 9.37 3.00
C PRO A 26 -5.52 9.22 3.77
N LEU A 27 -6.67 9.16 3.09
CA LEU A 27 -7.99 8.99 3.74
C LEU A 27 -8.12 7.67 4.50
N GLY A 28 -7.28 6.67 4.18
CA GLY A 28 -7.30 5.37 4.82
C GLY A 28 -6.81 5.36 6.27
N VAL A 29 -6.03 6.36 6.69
CA VAL A 29 -5.45 6.41 8.04
C VAL A 29 -6.43 7.03 9.05
N PRO A 30 -6.97 8.26 8.85
CA PRO A 30 -7.88 8.86 9.82
C PRO A 30 -9.17 8.07 10.00
N SER A 31 -9.70 7.50 8.91
CA SER A 31 -10.96 6.74 8.93
C SER A 31 -10.87 5.43 9.71
N ARG A 32 -9.65 4.87 9.87
CA ARG A 32 -9.42 3.59 10.55
C ARG A 32 -8.65 3.72 11.86
N MET A 33 -8.25 4.93 12.24
CA MET A 33 -7.41 5.21 13.41
C MET A 33 -6.10 4.39 13.43
N ASN A 34 -5.53 4.07 12.25
CA ASN A 34 -4.30 3.29 12.16
C ASN A 34 -3.05 4.19 12.24
N VAL A 35 -2.85 4.84 13.38
CA VAL A 35 -1.70 5.75 13.60
C VAL A 35 -0.37 5.00 13.54
N GLY A 36 -0.35 3.72 13.93
CA GLY A 36 0.83 2.86 13.87
C GLY A 36 1.46 2.78 12.48
N GLN A 37 0.64 2.85 11.41
CA GLN A 37 1.13 2.90 10.03
C GLN A 37 2.07 4.09 9.77
N ILE A 38 1.70 5.26 10.30
CA ILE A 38 2.51 6.48 10.15
C ILE A 38 3.78 6.37 10.99
N LEU A 39 3.66 5.87 12.23
CA LEU A 39 4.81 5.68 13.13
C LEU A 39 5.84 4.68 12.56
N GLU A 40 5.37 3.57 11.99
CA GLU A 40 6.20 2.59 11.29
C GLU A 40 6.89 3.23 10.09
N THR A 41 6.16 3.99 9.28
CA THR A 41 6.70 4.66 8.08
C THR A 41 7.89 5.58 8.43
N HIS A 42 7.76 6.34 9.52
CA HIS A 42 8.80 7.24 10.01
C HIS A 42 10.00 6.48 10.60
N LEU A 43 9.75 5.50 11.47
CA LEU A 43 10.82 4.73 12.08
C LEU A 43 11.57 3.90 11.03
N GLY A 44 10.86 3.33 10.06
CA GLY A 44 11.43 2.61 8.93
C GLY A 44 12.31 3.50 8.06
N TRP A 45 11.96 4.78 7.89
CA TRP A 45 12.81 5.72 7.16
C TRP A 45 14.12 6.01 7.89
N ALA A 46 14.06 6.27 9.20
CA ALA A 46 15.26 6.41 10.02
C ALA A 46 16.11 5.12 10.00
N ALA A 47 15.47 3.95 10.07
CA ALA A 47 16.12 2.65 10.01
C ALA A 47 16.90 2.45 8.71
N HIS A 48 16.28 2.76 7.57
CA HIS A 48 16.89 2.65 6.26
C HIS A 48 18.08 3.62 6.12
N ALA A 49 17.90 4.87 6.52
CA ALA A 49 18.94 5.90 6.43
C ALA A 49 20.18 5.59 7.30
N LEU A 50 19.97 5.03 8.50
CA LEU A 50 21.04 4.69 9.44
C LEU A 50 21.60 3.27 9.23
N GLY A 51 20.95 2.44 8.40
CA GLY A 51 21.31 1.02 8.24
C GLY A 51 21.08 0.18 9.50
N LEU A 52 20.07 0.52 10.28
CA LEU A 52 19.73 -0.12 11.56
C LEU A 52 18.46 -0.96 11.46
N TYR A 53 18.31 -1.90 12.38
CA TYR A 53 17.07 -2.64 12.60
C TYR A 53 16.50 -2.28 13.95
N PHE A 54 15.20 -1.95 14.00
CA PHE A 54 14.49 -1.67 15.24
C PHE A 54 13.61 -2.85 15.63
N ALA A 55 13.57 -3.15 16.92
CA ALA A 55 12.62 -4.07 17.51
C ALA A 55 11.66 -3.28 18.40
N THR A 56 10.37 -3.29 18.08
CA THR A 56 9.31 -2.65 18.86
C THR A 56 8.35 -3.70 19.40
N PRO A 57 8.50 -4.15 20.66
CA PRO A 57 7.62 -5.12 21.28
C PRO A 57 6.15 -4.68 21.28
N VAL A 58 5.26 -5.67 21.28
CA VAL A 58 3.83 -5.41 21.47
C VAL A 58 3.63 -4.87 22.90
N PHE A 59 2.96 -3.73 23.02
CA PHE A 59 2.70 -3.00 24.28
C PHE A 59 3.86 -2.18 24.87
N ASP A 60 5.06 -2.22 24.29
CA ASP A 60 6.19 -1.38 24.65
C ASP A 60 6.87 -0.86 23.38
N GLY A 61 6.08 -0.20 22.55
CA GLY A 61 6.50 0.29 21.24
C GLY A 61 7.27 1.60 21.31
N ALA A 62 8.01 1.90 20.25
CA ALA A 62 8.71 3.18 20.12
C ALA A 62 7.73 4.36 20.25
N THR A 63 8.02 5.25 21.19
CA THR A 63 7.22 6.44 21.43
C THR A 63 7.46 7.47 20.31
N GLU A 64 6.51 8.39 20.11
CA GLU A 64 6.66 9.45 19.11
C GLU A 64 7.92 10.29 19.34
N VAL A 65 8.28 10.52 20.61
CA VAL A 65 9.48 11.28 20.99
C VAL A 65 10.75 10.57 20.56
N GLU A 66 10.82 9.26 20.74
CA GLU A 66 11.96 8.44 20.30
C GLU A 66 12.05 8.39 18.78
N ILE A 67 10.93 8.19 18.08
CA ILE A 67 10.91 8.19 16.61
C ILE A 67 11.41 9.52 16.06
N LYS A 68 10.97 10.65 16.62
CA LYS A 68 11.44 11.98 16.24
C LYS A 68 12.94 12.19 16.51
N LYS A 69 13.47 11.59 17.59
CA LYS A 69 14.91 11.59 17.89
C LYS A 69 15.69 10.80 16.83
N TRP A 70 15.21 9.62 16.45
CA TRP A 70 15.85 8.80 15.42
C TRP A 70 15.79 9.45 14.03
N LEU A 71 14.70 10.13 13.68
CA LEU A 71 14.62 10.92 12.45
C LEU A 71 15.68 12.05 12.43
N ASP A 72 15.86 12.74 13.56
CA ASP A 72 16.86 13.81 13.70
C ASP A 72 18.29 13.25 13.55
N GLU A 73 18.57 12.11 14.19
CA GLU A 73 19.86 11.42 14.08
C GLU A 73 20.12 10.91 12.65
N ALA A 74 19.07 10.54 11.91
CA ALA A 74 19.13 10.16 10.51
C ALA A 74 19.24 11.34 9.53
N GLY A 75 19.21 12.59 10.01
CA GLY A 75 19.21 13.79 9.15
C GLY A 75 17.89 14.02 8.41
N MET A 76 16.79 13.41 8.88
CA MET A 76 15.46 13.50 8.28
C MET A 76 14.58 14.53 9.01
N PRO A 77 13.56 15.11 8.35
CA PRO A 77 12.64 16.05 9.00
C PRO A 77 11.89 15.40 10.17
N LYS A 78 11.84 16.06 11.33
CA LYS A 78 11.09 15.61 12.53
C LYS A 78 9.59 15.47 12.30
N SER A 79 9.05 16.15 11.30
CA SER A 79 7.65 16.01 10.88
C SER A 79 7.40 14.70 10.12
N GLY A 80 8.47 14.05 9.63
CA GLY A 80 8.41 12.91 8.73
C GLY A 80 7.80 13.24 7.36
N LYS A 81 7.78 14.52 7.02
CA LYS A 81 7.32 15.04 5.73
C LYS A 81 8.49 15.65 4.99
N THR A 82 8.50 15.47 3.67
CA THR A 82 9.50 16.04 2.79
C THR A 82 8.86 16.62 1.54
N GLU A 83 9.62 17.46 0.86
CA GLU A 83 9.29 17.90 -0.47
C GLU A 83 9.29 16.71 -1.42
N LEU A 84 8.33 16.70 -2.33
CA LEU A 84 8.18 15.70 -3.38
C LEU A 84 8.02 16.46 -4.70
N PHE A 85 8.47 15.86 -5.78
CA PHE A 85 8.33 16.40 -7.13
C PHE A 85 7.52 15.44 -7.99
N ASP A 86 6.69 15.99 -8.86
CA ASP A 86 5.89 15.24 -9.82
C ASP A 86 6.77 14.73 -10.97
N GLY A 87 6.80 13.42 -11.19
CA GLY A 87 7.56 12.78 -12.27
C GLY A 87 7.13 13.23 -13.67
N MET A 88 5.85 13.56 -13.84
CA MET A 88 5.30 13.92 -15.16
C MET A 88 5.56 15.38 -15.53
N THR A 89 5.46 16.29 -14.57
CA THR A 89 5.59 17.73 -14.81
C THR A 89 6.91 18.33 -14.34
N GLY A 90 7.63 17.65 -13.45
CA GLY A 90 8.80 18.18 -12.74
C GLY A 90 8.48 19.23 -11.68
N GLY A 91 7.20 19.56 -11.48
CA GLY A 91 6.77 20.54 -10.49
C GLY A 91 6.85 20.01 -9.06
N LYS A 92 7.19 20.89 -8.11
CA LYS A 92 7.08 20.57 -6.68
C LYS A 92 5.60 20.50 -6.27
N PHE A 93 5.23 19.51 -5.46
CA PHE A 93 3.89 19.49 -4.83
C PHE A 93 3.69 20.70 -3.90
N GLU A 94 2.44 21.16 -3.78
CA GLU A 94 2.08 22.34 -2.96
C GLU A 94 2.34 22.12 -1.46
N GLN A 95 2.16 20.89 -0.99
CA GLN A 95 2.31 20.52 0.42
C GLN A 95 3.39 19.44 0.57
N ASP A 96 4.09 19.50 1.70
CA ASP A 96 5.03 18.44 2.05
C ASP A 96 4.29 17.12 2.30
N VAL A 97 4.86 16.05 1.77
CA VAL A 97 4.27 14.71 1.75
C VAL A 97 4.97 13.82 2.77
N THR A 98 4.21 13.00 3.48
CA THR A 98 4.78 11.96 4.34
C THR A 98 5.35 10.85 3.44
N VAL A 99 6.67 10.68 3.51
CA VAL A 99 7.41 9.62 2.82
C VAL A 99 8.13 8.79 3.89
N GLY A 100 8.40 7.53 3.58
CA GLY A 100 9.18 6.65 4.43
C GLY A 100 9.06 5.21 4.00
N TYR A 101 9.47 4.31 4.89
CA TYR A 101 9.52 2.87 4.59
C TYR A 101 8.53 2.12 5.46
N ILE A 102 7.69 1.32 4.82
CA ILE A 102 6.68 0.50 5.47
C ILE A 102 6.77 -0.94 4.95
N TYR A 103 6.50 -1.91 5.83
CA TYR A 103 6.51 -3.30 5.43
C TYR A 103 5.21 -3.70 4.71
N MET A 104 5.33 -4.15 3.46
CA MET A 104 4.19 -4.54 2.63
C MET A 104 4.12 -6.05 2.43
N LEU A 105 2.93 -6.62 2.67
CA LEU A 105 2.66 -8.05 2.47
C LEU A 105 1.87 -8.29 1.18
N LYS A 106 2.32 -9.25 0.36
CA LYS A 106 1.55 -9.79 -0.75
C LYS A 106 0.63 -10.89 -0.26
N LEU A 107 -0.68 -10.66 -0.36
CA LEU A 107 -1.70 -11.67 -0.03
C LEU A 107 -1.95 -12.62 -1.22
N SER A 108 -2.44 -13.82 -0.95
CA SER A 108 -2.69 -14.88 -1.95
C SER A 108 -3.89 -14.63 -2.87
N HIS A 109 -4.68 -13.59 -2.61
CA HIS A 109 -5.91 -13.32 -3.35
C HIS A 109 -5.64 -12.63 -4.70
N LEU A 110 -5.20 -13.40 -5.68
CA LEU A 110 -4.89 -12.93 -7.04
C LEU A 110 -6.13 -12.81 -7.92
N VAL A 111 -6.03 -11.94 -8.94
CA VAL A 111 -7.12 -11.72 -9.90
C VAL A 111 -7.31 -12.92 -10.82
N ASP A 112 -6.23 -13.60 -11.20
CA ASP A 112 -6.23 -14.79 -12.07
C ASP A 112 -7.09 -15.92 -11.48
N ASP A 113 -7.05 -16.07 -10.15
CA ASP A 113 -7.87 -17.05 -9.44
C ASP A 113 -9.35 -16.66 -9.38
N LYS A 114 -9.66 -15.37 -9.51
CA LYS A 114 -11.01 -14.81 -9.37
C LYS A 114 -11.75 -14.56 -10.67
N ILE A 115 -11.04 -14.27 -11.77
CA ILE A 115 -11.68 -14.04 -13.08
C ILE A 115 -12.44 -15.31 -13.48
N HIS A 116 -13.72 -15.11 -13.79
CA HIS A 116 -14.61 -16.16 -14.27
C HIS A 116 -15.69 -15.53 -15.16
N ALA A 117 -15.90 -16.13 -16.32
CA ALA A 117 -16.97 -15.75 -17.25
C ALA A 117 -17.59 -17.01 -17.84
N ARG A 118 -18.90 -16.95 -18.12
CA ARG A 118 -19.64 -18.06 -18.72
C ARG A 118 -20.59 -17.52 -19.78
N SER A 119 -20.48 -18.08 -20.99
CA SER A 119 -21.47 -17.88 -22.06
C SER A 119 -22.47 -19.03 -22.07
N VAL A 120 -22.02 -20.26 -22.32
CA VAL A 120 -22.79 -21.51 -22.28
C VAL A 120 -21.98 -22.55 -21.51
N GLY A 121 -22.64 -23.46 -20.79
CA GLY A 121 -21.96 -24.48 -19.99
C GLY A 121 -22.90 -25.56 -19.48
N PRO A 122 -22.44 -26.43 -18.57
CA PRO A 122 -23.26 -27.53 -18.06
C PRO A 122 -24.43 -27.03 -17.20
N TYR A 123 -25.49 -27.82 -17.20
CA TYR A 123 -26.74 -27.58 -16.48
C TYR A 123 -27.03 -28.75 -15.53
N SER A 124 -27.71 -28.46 -14.43
CA SER A 124 -28.24 -29.47 -13.53
C SER A 124 -29.32 -30.29 -14.22
N LEU A 125 -29.24 -31.62 -14.11
CA LEU A 125 -30.25 -32.54 -14.69
C LEU A 125 -31.63 -32.36 -14.06
N ILE A 126 -31.70 -31.91 -12.81
CA ILE A 126 -32.94 -31.78 -12.05
C ILE A 126 -33.63 -30.46 -12.38
N THR A 127 -32.91 -29.34 -12.24
CA THR A 127 -33.50 -28.00 -12.33
C THR A 127 -33.33 -27.36 -13.69
N GLN A 128 -32.50 -27.93 -14.56
CA GLN A 128 -32.08 -27.31 -15.83
C GLN A 128 -31.52 -25.88 -15.62
N GLN A 129 -30.92 -25.63 -14.46
CA GLN A 129 -30.22 -24.40 -14.14
C GLN A 129 -28.70 -24.58 -14.33
N PRO A 130 -27.96 -23.50 -14.64
CA PRO A 130 -26.50 -23.52 -14.63
C PRO A 130 -25.92 -24.15 -13.36
N LEU A 131 -24.86 -24.97 -13.49
CA LEU A 131 -24.11 -25.44 -12.33
C LEU A 131 -23.44 -24.28 -11.57
N GLY A 132 -22.99 -24.53 -10.33
CA GLY A 132 -22.33 -23.54 -9.49
C GLY A 132 -20.81 -23.66 -9.52
N GLY A 133 -20.12 -22.52 -9.38
CA GLY A 133 -18.67 -22.47 -9.16
C GLY A 133 -17.82 -22.48 -10.43
N LYS A 134 -16.68 -21.78 -10.35
CA LYS A 134 -15.69 -21.63 -11.44
C LYS A 134 -15.18 -22.98 -11.95
N ALA A 135 -14.88 -23.92 -11.04
CA ALA A 135 -14.34 -25.24 -11.38
C ALA A 135 -15.27 -26.09 -12.28
N GLN A 136 -16.59 -25.82 -12.25
CA GLN A 136 -17.58 -26.55 -13.04
C GLN A 136 -18.04 -25.77 -14.27
N PHE A 137 -17.36 -24.67 -14.64
CA PHE A 137 -17.85 -23.70 -15.61
C PHE A 137 -19.30 -23.25 -15.27
N GLY A 138 -19.56 -23.08 -13.98
CA GLY A 138 -20.86 -22.72 -13.43
C GLY A 138 -21.24 -21.26 -13.68
N GLY A 139 -22.53 -20.96 -13.63
CA GLY A 139 -23.06 -19.60 -13.79
C GLY A 139 -22.94 -18.76 -12.51
N GLN A 140 -23.11 -17.46 -12.66
CA GLN A 140 -23.34 -16.59 -11.51
C GLN A 140 -24.79 -16.73 -11.06
N ARG A 141 -25.00 -16.90 -9.76
CA ARG A 141 -26.35 -16.92 -9.20
C ARG A 141 -26.95 -15.52 -9.28
N PHE A 142 -28.10 -15.41 -9.92
CA PHE A 142 -28.98 -14.25 -9.79
C PHE A 142 -30.00 -14.58 -8.70
N GLY A 143 -29.77 -14.05 -7.50
CA GLY A 143 -30.63 -14.29 -6.33
C GLY A 143 -31.86 -13.37 -6.33
N GLU A 144 -32.72 -13.56 -5.32
CA GLU A 144 -33.66 -12.53 -4.87
C GLU A 144 -32.90 -11.41 -4.15
#